data_AF-A0A2V8GEX8-F1
#
_entry.id   AF-A0A2V8GEX8-F1
#
_cell.length_a   1.000
_cell.length_b   1.000
_cell.length_c   1.000
_cell.angle_alpha   90.00
_cell.angle_beta   90.00
_cell.angle_gamma   90.00
#
_symmetry.space_group_name_H-M   'P 1'
#
loop_
_entity.id
_entity.type
_entity.pdbx_description
1 polymer ?
#
loop_
_entity_poly.entity_id
_entity_poly.type
_entity_poly.pdbx_seq_one_letter_code
_entity_poly.pdbx_strand_id
1 'polypeptide(L)'
;MNQKALDLQARTRRFATAVIRFCETLPANAAVAKIYRAACRARSPNEFIAKIGVAVEEADESEGWLQLLVEADFVTLDKARDLLREADELTAIFVASRKTAERRQSAREATQKRMAASARRRSS
;
A
#
# COMPACT_ATOMS: atom_id res chain seq x y z
N MET A 1 -45.10 -16.57 -17.68
CA MET A 1 -43.81 -15.89 -17.94
C MET A 1 -43.22 -16.50 -19.20
N ASN A 2 -42.80 -15.71 -20.21
CA ASN A 2 -42.36 -16.29 -21.48
C ASN A 2 -40.92 -16.88 -21.39
N GLN A 3 -40.56 -17.75 -22.33
CA GLN A 3 -39.26 -18.42 -22.36
C GLN A 3 -38.07 -17.43 -22.36
N LYS A 4 -38.22 -16.28 -23.00
CA LYS A 4 -37.17 -15.23 -23.04
C LYS A 4 -36.93 -14.60 -21.67
N ALA A 5 -37.99 -14.39 -20.89
CA ALA A 5 -37.88 -13.84 -19.54
C ALA A 5 -37.20 -14.82 -18.58
N LEU A 6 -37.47 -16.13 -18.72
CA LEU A 6 -36.80 -17.17 -17.94
C LEU A 6 -35.31 -17.30 -18.32
N ASP A 7 -34.99 -17.24 -19.62
CA ASP A 7 -33.60 -17.27 -20.09
C ASP A 7 -32.81 -16.04 -19.61
N LEU A 8 -33.44 -14.86 -19.62
CA LEU A 8 -32.85 -13.64 -19.10
C LEU A 8 -32.58 -13.73 -17.59
N GLN A 9 -33.50 -14.29 -16.81
CA GLN A 9 -33.27 -14.57 -15.38
C GLN A 9 -32.09 -15.52 -15.14
N ALA A 10 -31.98 -16.58 -15.94
CA ALA A 10 -30.86 -17.51 -15.82
C ALA A 10 -29.52 -16.85 -16.17
N ARG A 11 -29.51 -15.97 -17.19
CA ARG A 11 -28.32 -15.20 -17.57
C ARG A 11 -27.89 -14.21 -16.49
N THR A 12 -28.82 -13.46 -15.89
CA THR A 12 -28.49 -12.51 -14.83
C THR A 12 -27.96 -13.22 -13.58
N ARG A 13 -28.50 -14.39 -13.24
CA ARG A 13 -27.98 -15.22 -12.14
C ARG A 13 -26.57 -15.73 -12.42
N ARG A 14 -26.28 -16.23 -13.63
CA ARG A 14 -24.93 -16.67 -14.02
C ARG A 14 -23.91 -15.53 -13.98
N PHE A 15 -24.31 -14.35 -14.44
CA PHE A 15 -23.47 -13.15 -14.39
C PHE A 15 -23.12 -12.79 -12.93
N ALA A 16 -24.10 -12.74 -12.04
CA ALA A 16 -23.88 -12.46 -10.61
C ALA A 16 -22.93 -13.49 -9.96
N THR A 17 -23.07 -14.79 -10.26
CA THR A 17 -22.15 -15.81 -9.75
C THR A 17 -20.72 -15.65 -10.30
N ALA A 18 -20.55 -15.29 -11.57
CA ALA A 18 -19.23 -15.08 -12.16
C ALA A 18 -18.50 -13.87 -11.53
N VAL A 19 -19.24 -12.79 -11.27
CA VAL A 19 -18.73 -11.60 -10.58
C VAL A 19 -18.23 -11.94 -9.17
N ILE A 20 -19.03 -12.66 -8.38
CA ILE A 20 -18.64 -13.06 -7.02
C ILE A 20 -17.36 -13.89 -7.05
N ARG A 21 -17.27 -14.87 -7.95
CA ARG A 21 -16.08 -15.70 -8.12
C ARG A 21 -14.85 -14.89 -8.55
N PHE A 22 -15.02 -13.91 -9.43
CA PHE A 22 -13.94 -13.01 -9.82
C PHE A 22 -13.46 -12.17 -8.64
N CYS A 23 -14.36 -11.60 -7.83
CA CYS A 23 -13.99 -10.88 -6.63
C CYS A 23 -13.26 -11.75 -5.60
N GLU A 24 -13.60 -13.04 -5.48
CA GLU A 24 -12.85 -14.01 -4.65
C GLU A 24 -11.42 -14.29 -5.18
N THR A 25 -11.14 -14.02 -6.46
CA THR A 25 -9.78 -14.13 -7.01
C THR A 25 -8.93 -12.89 -6.79
N LEU A 26 -9.54 -11.77 -6.38
CA LEU A 26 -8.77 -10.59 -6.00
C LEU A 26 -7.97 -10.92 -4.73
N PRO A 27 -6.66 -10.60 -4.69
CA PRO A 27 -5.87 -10.88 -3.51
C PRO A 27 -6.48 -10.16 -2.31
N ALA A 28 -6.64 -10.86 -1.19
CA ALA A 28 -6.76 -10.20 0.10
C ALA A 28 -5.48 -9.38 0.30
N ASN A 29 -5.52 -8.07 0.02
CA ASN A 29 -4.33 -7.24 0.11
C ASN A 29 -3.98 -7.01 1.58
N ALA A 30 -3.24 -7.96 2.15
CA ALA A 30 -2.52 -7.82 3.41
C ALA A 30 -1.05 -7.43 3.16
N ALA A 31 -0.69 -7.06 1.92
CA ALA A 31 0.69 -6.75 1.54
C ALA A 31 1.18 -5.53 2.32
N VAL A 32 0.35 -4.49 2.45
CA VAL A 32 0.62 -3.30 3.28
C VAL A 32 1.04 -3.71 4.71
N ALA A 33 0.22 -4.53 5.39
CA ALA A 33 0.50 -4.98 6.76
C ALA A 33 1.76 -5.87 6.84
N LYS A 34 1.96 -6.78 5.88
CA LYS A 34 3.13 -7.66 5.82
C LYS A 34 4.42 -6.87 5.62
N ILE A 35 4.42 -5.90 4.71
CA ILE A 35 5.58 -5.09 4.34
C ILE A 35 5.90 -4.11 5.46
N TYR A 36 4.90 -3.46 6.05
CA TYR A 36 5.11 -2.65 7.24
C TYR A 36 5.74 -3.46 8.38
N ARG A 37 5.23 -4.66 8.67
CA ARG A 37 5.83 -5.56 9.68
C ARG A 37 7.28 -5.95 9.33
N ALA A 38 7.60 -6.09 8.05
CA ALA A 38 8.96 -6.34 7.58
C ALA A 38 9.87 -5.10 7.71
N ALA A 39 9.33 -3.90 7.52
CA ALA A 39 10.02 -2.63 7.74
C ALA A 39 10.36 -2.45 9.23
N CYS A 40 9.42 -2.73 10.14
CA CYS A 40 9.67 -2.71 11.60
C CYS A 40 10.80 -3.65 12.05
N ARG A 41 11.14 -4.67 11.25
CA ARG A 41 12.23 -5.63 11.51
C ARG A 41 13.48 -5.38 10.65
N ALA A 42 13.60 -4.21 10.04
CA ALA A 42 14.78 -3.84 9.27
C ALA A 42 16.04 -3.88 10.14
N ARG A 43 17.15 -4.37 9.58
CA ARG A 43 18.44 -4.50 10.27
C ARG A 43 19.34 -3.27 10.07
N SER A 44 18.91 -2.31 9.25
CA SER A 44 19.60 -1.04 9.05
C SER A 44 18.61 0.09 8.72
N PRO A 45 19.01 1.36 8.90
CA PRO A 45 18.20 2.51 8.47
C PRO A 45 17.88 2.48 6.96
N ASN A 46 18.84 2.09 6.12
CA ASN A 46 18.63 2.01 4.67
C ASN A 46 17.62 0.93 4.31
N GLU A 47 17.68 -0.23 4.97
CA GLU A 47 16.68 -1.29 4.80
C GLU A 47 15.29 -0.85 5.26
N PHE A 48 15.21 -0.08 6.36
CA PHE A 48 13.95 0.49 6.83
C PHE A 48 13.36 1.44 5.78
N ILE A 49 14.17 2.37 5.26
CA ILE A 49 13.76 3.36 4.23
C ILE A 49 13.27 2.66 2.97
N ALA A 50 13.97 1.62 2.50
CA ALA A 50 13.55 0.87 1.33
C ALA A 50 12.20 0.17 1.56
N LYS A 51 12.04 -0.56 2.67
CA LYS A 51 10.82 -1.33 2.95
C LYS A 51 9.61 -0.45 3.23
N ILE A 52 9.79 0.67 3.95
CA ILE A 52 8.69 1.60 4.17
C ILE A 52 8.29 2.30 2.86
N GLY A 53 9.22 2.45 1.92
CA GLY A 53 8.92 2.88 0.55
C GLY A 53 7.98 1.92 -0.17
N VAL A 54 8.25 0.61 -0.11
CA VAL A 54 7.34 -0.40 -0.68
C VAL A 54 5.98 -0.39 0.02
N ALA A 55 5.92 -0.15 1.33
CA ALA A 55 4.64 -0.01 2.03
C ALA A 55 3.80 1.18 1.54
N VAL A 56 4.43 2.27 1.07
CA VAL A 56 3.74 3.40 0.42
C VAL A 56 3.12 2.93 -0.90
N GLU A 57 3.91 2.28 -1.76
CA GLU A 57 3.45 1.80 -3.08
C GLU A 57 2.23 0.88 -2.94
N GLU A 58 2.28 -0.04 -1.98
CA GLU A 58 1.21 -1.02 -1.77
C GLU A 58 -0.07 -0.41 -1.18
N ALA A 59 0.05 0.66 -0.38
CA ALA A 59 -1.10 1.38 0.15
C ALA A 59 -1.79 2.21 -0.94
N ASP A 60 -1.01 2.89 -1.77
CA ASP A 60 -1.47 3.65 -2.94
C ASP A 60 -2.14 2.73 -3.98
N GLU A 61 -1.53 1.59 -4.30
CA GLU A 61 -2.14 0.59 -5.18
C GLU A 61 -3.44 0.02 -4.60
N SER A 62 -3.51 -0.21 -3.28
CA SER A 62 -4.74 -0.67 -2.62
C SER A 62 -5.88 0.34 -2.78
N GLU A 63 -5.58 1.63 -2.64
CA GLU A 63 -6.54 2.70 -2.90
C GLU A 63 -7.01 2.67 -4.36
N GLY A 64 -6.08 2.57 -5.31
CA GLY A 64 -6.37 2.48 -6.73
C GLY A 64 -7.29 1.30 -7.08
N TRP A 65 -7.06 0.12 -6.50
CA TRP A 65 -7.95 -1.03 -6.68
C TRP A 65 -9.35 -0.78 -6.13
N LEU A 66 -9.48 -0.14 -4.97
CA LEU A 66 -10.77 0.23 -4.39
C LEU A 66 -11.52 1.23 -5.27
N GLN A 67 -10.81 2.21 -5.83
CA GLN A 67 -11.39 3.17 -6.78
C GLN A 67 -11.90 2.45 -8.04
N LEU A 68 -11.10 1.56 -8.63
CA LEU A 68 -11.51 0.76 -9.80
C LEU A 68 -12.74 -0.12 -9.50
N LEU A 69 -12.84 -0.70 -8.29
CA LEU A 69 -14.01 -1.48 -7.89
C LEU A 69 -15.27 -0.63 -7.72
N VAL A 70 -15.13 0.62 -7.29
CA VAL A 70 -16.23 1.59 -7.26
C VAL A 70 -16.65 1.99 -8.66
N GLU A 71 -15.69 2.32 -9.53
CA GLU A 71 -15.95 2.72 -10.93
C GLU A 71 -16.59 1.61 -11.77
N ALA A 72 -16.26 0.36 -11.48
CA ALA A 72 -16.82 -0.81 -12.16
C ALA A 72 -18.15 -1.30 -11.54
N ASP A 73 -18.77 -0.52 -10.65
CA ASP A 73 -20.04 -0.82 -9.96
C ASP A 73 -20.04 -2.13 -9.14
N PHE A 74 -18.86 -2.65 -8.76
CA PHE A 74 -18.75 -3.84 -7.91
C PHE A 74 -18.98 -3.51 -6.43
N VAL A 75 -18.63 -2.31 -6.00
CA VAL A 75 -18.88 -1.82 -4.64
C VAL A 75 -19.39 -0.38 -4.69
N THR A 76 -20.28 0.00 -3.78
CA THR A 76 -20.72 1.39 -3.71
C THR A 76 -19.65 2.24 -3.03
N LEU A 77 -19.56 3.51 -3.40
CA LEU A 77 -18.65 4.46 -2.74
C LEU A 77 -18.87 4.51 -1.23
N ASP A 78 -20.13 4.47 -0.75
CA ASP A 78 -20.43 4.45 0.69
C ASP A 78 -19.81 3.25 1.42
N LYS A 79 -19.73 2.08 0.76
CA LYS A 79 -19.13 0.87 1.35
C LYS A 79 -17.59 0.90 1.28
N ALA A 80 -17.03 1.57 0.28
CA ALA A 80 -15.58 1.70 0.12
C ALA A 80 -14.98 2.90 0.86
N ARG A 81 -15.79 3.90 1.25
CA ARG A 81 -15.34 5.19 1.79
C ARG A 81 -14.34 5.06 2.93
N ASP A 82 -14.65 4.25 3.92
CA ASP A 82 -13.77 4.09 5.08
C ASP A 82 -12.44 3.41 4.70
N LEU A 83 -12.45 2.48 3.75
CA LEU A 83 -11.24 1.81 3.26
C LEU A 83 -10.38 2.73 2.39
N LEU A 84 -11.00 3.53 1.53
CA LEU A 84 -10.32 4.55 0.73
C LEU A 84 -9.63 5.58 1.63
N ARG A 85 -10.34 6.07 2.66
CA ARG A 85 -9.77 6.98 3.65
C ARG A 85 -8.60 6.34 4.39
N GLU A 86 -8.75 5.10 4.86
CA GLU A 86 -7.68 4.39 5.56
C GLU A 86 -6.44 4.22 4.66
N ALA A 87 -6.63 3.90 3.38
CA ALA A 87 -5.53 3.76 2.42
C ALA A 87 -4.76 5.08 2.26
N ASP A 88 -5.45 6.21 2.08
CA ASP A 88 -4.84 7.55 2.02
C ASP A 88 -4.10 7.91 3.33
N GLU A 89 -4.72 7.66 4.49
CA GLU A 89 -4.11 7.90 5.80
C GLU A 89 -2.84 7.08 5.99
N LEU A 90 -2.85 5.79 5.64
CA LEU A 90 -1.68 4.91 5.70
C LEU A 90 -0.57 5.37 4.75
N THR A 91 -0.93 5.74 3.51
CA THR A 91 0.00 6.32 2.53
C THR A 91 0.69 7.56 3.10
N ALA A 92 -0.08 8.49 3.68
CA ALA A 92 0.45 9.70 4.31
C ALA A 92 1.39 9.39 5.48
N ILE A 93 1.01 8.44 6.35
CA ILE A 93 1.83 7.99 7.49
C ILE A 93 3.16 7.37 7.02
N PHE A 94 3.13 6.50 6.01
CA PHE A 94 4.33 5.85 5.50
C PHE A 94 5.25 6.83 4.77
N VAL A 95 4.69 7.77 4.00
CA VAL A 95 5.47 8.85 3.37
C VAL A 95 6.16 9.73 4.43
N ALA A 96 5.45 10.11 5.49
CA ALA A 96 6.02 10.90 6.58
C ALA A 96 7.11 10.12 7.33
N SER A 97 6.90 8.81 7.55
CA SER A 97 7.86 7.91 8.17
C SER A 97 9.14 7.79 7.33
N ARG A 98 9.02 7.62 6.01
CA ARG A 98 10.15 7.56 5.07
C ARG A 98 10.97 8.84 5.11
N LYS A 99 10.32 10.00 4.94
CA LYS A 99 10.97 11.33 4.99
C LYS A 99 11.71 11.56 6.31
N THR A 100 11.13 11.12 7.42
CA THR A 100 11.76 11.24 8.74
C THR A 100 13.00 10.36 8.86
N ALA A 101 12.94 9.12 8.37
CA ALA A 101 14.06 8.19 8.37
C ALA A 101 15.21 8.67 7.49
N GLU A 102 14.93 9.16 6.27
CA GLU A 102 15.91 9.74 5.35
C GLU A 102 16.66 10.93 5.99
N ARG A 103 15.93 11.89 6.58
CA ARG A 103 16.53 13.05 7.27
C ARG A 103 17.48 12.61 8.39
N ARG A 104 17.06 11.63 9.20
CA ARG A 104 17.90 11.08 10.29
C ARG A 104 19.15 10.40 9.75
N GLN A 105 19.03 9.67 8.64
CA GLN A 105 20.15 9.01 8.00
C GLN A 105 21.18 10.01 7.45
N SER A 106 20.73 11.04 6.72
CA SER A 106 21.61 12.09 6.22
C SER A 106 22.33 12.86 7.34
N ALA A 107 21.65 13.14 8.45
CA ALA A 107 22.26 13.80 9.62
C ALA A 107 23.35 12.93 10.28
N ARG A 108 23.12 11.61 10.37
CA ARG A 108 24.12 10.65 10.88
C ARG A 108 25.35 10.59 9.98
N GLU A 109 25.15 10.50 8.67
CA GLU A 109 26.24 10.46 7.69
C GLU A 109 27.08 11.75 7.72
N ALA A 110 26.43 12.91 7.81
CA ALA A 110 27.14 14.20 7.93
C ALA A 110 28.00 14.26 9.20
N THR A 111 27.47 13.74 10.32
CA THR A 111 28.19 13.68 11.60
C THR A 111 29.40 12.76 11.51
N GLN A 112 29.25 11.56 10.93
CA GLN A 112 30.35 10.61 10.72
C GLN A 112 31.44 11.18 9.82
N LYS A 113 31.07 11.86 8.72
CA LYS A 113 32.04 12.53 7.83
C LYS A 113 32.84 13.61 8.56
N ARG A 114 32.18 14.43 9.39
CA ARG A 114 32.84 15.46 10.21
C ARG A 114 33.83 14.86 11.21
N MET A 115 33.44 13.80 11.92
CA MET A 115 34.32 13.11 12.86
C MET A 115 35.53 12.49 12.16
N ALA A 116 35.32 11.81 11.03
CA ALA A 116 36.41 11.21 10.25
C ALA A 116 37.39 12.28 9.72
N ALA A 117 36.90 13.42 9.24
CA ALA A 117 37.74 14.53 8.81
C ALA A 117 38.55 15.14 9.97
N SER A 118 37.95 15.27 11.16
CA SER A 118 38.66 15.75 12.35
C SER A 118 39.73 14.76 12.84
N ALA A 119 39.49 13.45 12.73
CA ALA A 119 40.46 12.45 13.13
C ALA A 119 41.71 12.48 12.24
N ARG A 120 41.51 12.55 10.90
CA ARG A 120 42.61 12.63 9.92
C ARG A 120 43.51 13.86 10.11
N ARG A 121 42.92 15.00 10.50
CA ARG A 121 43.68 16.24 10.77
C ARG A 121 44.52 16.21 12.05
N ARG A 122 44.24 15.29 12.99
CA ARG A 122 45.02 15.15 14.25
C ARG A 122 46.14 14.11 14.12
N SER A 123 46.12 13.30 13.06
CA SER A 123 47.11 12.25 12.77
C SER A 123 48.14 12.65 11.72
N SER A 124 48.08 13.88 11.21
CA SER A 124 49.10 14.53 10.36
C SER A 124 49.74 15.66 11.14
#